data_AF-A0A258FQW7-F1
#
_entry.id   AF-A0A258FQW7-F1
#
_cell.length_a   1.000
_cell.length_b   1.000
_cell.length_c   1.000
_cell.angle_alpha   90.00
_cell.angle_beta   90.00
_cell.angle_gamma   90.00
#
_symmetry.space_group_name_H-M   'P 1'
#
loop_
_entity.id
_entity.type
_entity.pdbx_description
1 polymer ?
#
loop_
_entity_poly.entity_id
_entity_poly.type
_entity_poly.pdbx_seq_one_letter_code
_entity_poly.pdbx_strand_id
1 'polypeptide(L)'
;MIKKAYFTAMMALTVLGTALSFATPAAAAAPCTDQFLGINAWYKGLQDPANNCSVVMKADGTSDDVRIFVTTIALNILQAGLAIVAYVTVFFIIKGGFMYMTSAGSQDGMASAKKTITNAIIGLVIAVFAASVVNAIAGAIK
;
A
#
# COMPACT_ATOMS: atom_id res chain seq x y z
N MET A 1 28.36 14.00 -19.43
CA MET A 1 27.86 12.67 -19.87
C MET A 1 27.45 11.80 -18.68
N ILE A 2 28.16 11.85 -17.55
CA ILE A 2 27.86 11.13 -16.30
C ILE A 2 26.47 11.44 -15.71
N LYS A 3 26.00 12.69 -15.76
CA LYS A 3 24.63 13.04 -15.29
C LYS A 3 23.51 12.42 -16.13
N LYS A 4 23.74 12.23 -17.44
CA LYS A 4 22.77 11.54 -18.34
C LYS A 4 22.77 10.04 -18.07
N ALA A 5 23.94 9.44 -17.86
CA ALA A 5 24.07 8.03 -17.49
C ALA A 5 23.41 7.70 -16.14
N TYR A 6 23.54 8.59 -15.14
CA TYR A 6 22.86 8.44 -13.85
C TYR A 6 21.33 8.52 -13.98
N PHE A 7 20.82 9.46 -14.77
CA PHE A 7 19.38 9.63 -14.99
C PHE A 7 18.77 8.44 -15.75
N THR A 8 19.49 7.90 -16.74
CA THR A 8 19.05 6.71 -17.48
C THR A 8 19.18 5.42 -16.65
N ALA A 9 20.19 5.31 -15.79
CA ALA A 9 20.33 4.20 -14.85
C ALA A 9 19.22 4.20 -13.78
N MET A 10 18.81 5.38 -13.30
CA MET A 10 17.72 5.50 -12.31
C MET A 10 16.34 5.21 -12.94
N MET A 11 16.16 5.52 -14.24
CA MET A 11 14.95 5.19 -14.99
C MET A 11 14.90 3.70 -15.41
N ALA A 12 16.05 3.06 -15.63
CA ALA A 12 16.13 1.63 -15.89
C ALA A 12 15.87 0.79 -14.63
N LEU A 13 16.32 1.25 -13.46
CA LEU A 13 16.11 0.56 -12.19
C LEU A 13 14.63 0.56 -11.75
N THR A 14 13.85 1.59 -12.13
CA THR A 14 12.41 1.64 -11.86
C THR A 14 11.57 0.87 -12.87
N VAL A 15 12.02 0.73 -14.12
CA VAL A 15 11.33 -0.03 -15.18
C VAL A 15 11.58 -1.54 -15.09
N LEU A 16 12.70 -1.97 -14.52
CA LEU A 16 12.96 -3.40 -14.28
C LEU A 16 12.24 -3.96 -13.03
N GLY A 17 11.73 -3.09 -12.15
CA GLY A 17 10.99 -3.47 -10.94
C GLY A 17 9.48 -3.65 -11.14
N THR A 18 8.93 -3.29 -12.30
CA THR A 18 7.49 -3.37 -12.60
C THR A 18 7.12 -4.50 -13.56
N ALA A 19 7.94 -5.56 -13.63
CA ALA A 19 7.56 -6.83 -14.20
C ALA A 19 6.45 -7.48 -13.34
N LEU A 20 5.23 -7.04 -13.58
CA LEU A 20 3.95 -7.75 -13.49
C LEU A 20 3.91 -8.95 -12.54
N SER A 21 3.82 -8.66 -11.24
CA SER A 21 3.10 -9.51 -10.31
C SER A 21 1.68 -8.97 -10.17
N PHE A 22 0.85 -9.15 -11.19
CA PHE A 22 -0.58 -9.26 -10.93
C PHE A 22 -0.77 -10.65 -10.34
N ALA A 23 -0.56 -10.76 -9.02
CA ALA A 23 -1.03 -11.90 -8.29
C ALA A 23 -2.55 -11.96 -8.52
N THR A 24 -2.99 -12.88 -9.37
CA THR A 24 -4.37 -13.32 -9.38
C THR A 24 -4.67 -13.72 -7.94
N PRO A 25 -5.67 -13.13 -7.25
CA PRO A 25 -6.11 -13.70 -6.01
C PRO A 25 -6.63 -15.09 -6.39
N ALA A 26 -5.88 -16.12 -5.98
CA ALA A 26 -6.46 -17.44 -5.83
C ALA A 26 -7.60 -17.23 -4.84
N ALA A 27 -8.81 -17.16 -5.37
CA ALA A 27 -10.04 -17.36 -4.64
C ALA A 27 -10.05 -18.82 -4.18
N ALA A 28 -9.14 -19.16 -3.26
CA ALA A 28 -9.42 -20.17 -2.27
C ALA A 28 -10.45 -19.50 -1.36
N ALA A 29 -11.71 -19.77 -1.65
CA ALA A 29 -12.82 -19.43 -0.77
C ALA A 29 -12.58 -20.13 0.56
N ALA A 30 -11.88 -19.45 1.48
CA ALA A 30 -12.15 -19.63 2.88
C ALA A 30 -13.61 -19.19 3.11
N PRO A 31 -14.38 -19.87 3.97
CA PRO A 31 -15.81 -19.59 4.19
C PRO A 31 -16.12 -18.19 4.78
N CYS A 32 -15.12 -17.31 4.87
CA CYS A 32 -15.20 -16.00 5.48
C CYS A 32 -14.67 -14.92 4.52
N THR A 33 -15.45 -13.85 4.35
CA THR A 33 -15.05 -12.69 3.55
C THR A 33 -14.11 -11.81 4.36
N ASP A 34 -12.82 -11.90 4.06
CA ASP A 34 -11.76 -11.18 4.79
C ASP A 34 -11.21 -9.97 4.03
N GLN A 35 -11.78 -9.66 2.87
CA GLN A 35 -11.32 -8.57 2.02
C GLN A 35 -12.49 -7.86 1.35
N PHE A 36 -12.60 -6.56 1.58
CA PHE A 36 -13.59 -5.69 0.94
C PHE A 36 -12.83 -4.66 0.10
N LEU A 37 -13.05 -4.65 -1.22
CA LEU A 37 -12.39 -3.70 -2.16
C LEU A 37 -10.84 -3.71 -2.10
N GLY A 38 -10.21 -4.89 -1.98
CA GLY A 38 -8.75 -5.01 -1.88
C GLY A 38 -8.15 -4.58 -0.55
N ILE A 39 -9.00 -4.14 0.40
CA ILE A 39 -8.63 -3.79 1.77
C ILE A 39 -8.79 -5.06 2.61
N ASN A 40 -7.68 -5.53 3.19
CA ASN A 40 -7.72 -6.64 4.14
C ASN A 40 -8.47 -6.21 5.41
N ALA A 41 -9.32 -7.09 5.92
CA ALA A 41 -9.91 -6.90 7.24
C ALA A 41 -8.82 -6.94 8.31
N TRP A 42 -9.00 -6.18 9.39
CA TRP A 42 -8.06 -6.16 10.52
C TRP A 42 -7.88 -7.55 11.17
N TYR A 43 -8.91 -8.40 11.08
CA TYR A 43 -8.94 -9.76 11.62
C TYR A 43 -8.47 -10.85 10.63
N LYS A 44 -8.05 -10.49 9.41
CA LYS A 44 -7.63 -11.46 8.39
C LYS A 44 -6.49 -12.34 8.91
N GLY A 45 -6.69 -13.66 8.90
CA GLY A 45 -5.73 -14.66 9.40
C GLY A 45 -5.87 -15.03 10.88
N LEU A 46 -6.87 -14.48 11.58
CA LEU A 46 -7.19 -14.81 12.99
C LEU A 46 -8.49 -15.62 13.14
N GLN A 47 -9.03 -16.12 12.03
CA GLN A 47 -10.34 -16.74 11.98
C GLN A 47 -10.20 -18.22 11.63
N ASP A 48 -10.97 -19.07 12.32
CA ASP A 48 -10.98 -20.50 12.04
C ASP A 48 -11.80 -20.80 10.79
N PRO A 49 -11.22 -21.44 9.76
CA PRO A 49 -11.93 -21.76 8.52
C PRO A 49 -12.95 -22.91 8.67
N ALA A 50 -13.05 -23.54 9.85
CA ALA A 50 -13.93 -24.69 10.10
C ALA A 50 -15.21 -24.37 10.92
N ASN A 51 -15.24 -23.27 11.69
CA ASN A 51 -16.36 -22.90 12.57
C ASN A 51 -16.76 -21.45 12.30
N ASN A 52 -18.04 -21.19 11.97
CA ASN A 52 -18.82 -19.92 12.02
C ASN A 52 -18.09 -18.55 11.87
N CYS A 53 -16.89 -18.49 11.30
CA CYS A 53 -16.07 -17.30 11.16
C CYS A 53 -15.87 -16.53 12.49
N SER A 54 -15.50 -17.21 13.59
CA SER A 54 -15.15 -16.53 14.86
C SER A 54 -13.67 -16.15 14.91
N VAL A 55 -13.38 -14.93 15.39
CA VAL A 55 -12.00 -14.48 15.65
C VAL A 55 -11.49 -15.20 16.88
N VAL A 56 -10.49 -16.06 16.70
CA VAL A 56 -9.83 -16.80 17.78
C VAL A 56 -8.43 -16.25 17.99
N MET A 57 -7.96 -16.29 19.23
CA MET A 57 -6.54 -16.10 19.46
C MET A 57 -5.82 -17.32 18.88
N LYS A 58 -4.85 -17.08 18.00
CA LYS A 58 -3.98 -18.13 17.47
C LYS A 58 -3.16 -18.69 18.64
N ALA A 59 -3.73 -19.66 19.35
CA ALA A 59 -3.08 -20.30 20.49
C ALA A 59 -2.08 -21.32 19.97
N ASP A 60 -0.80 -21.00 19.99
CA ASP A 60 0.29 -21.92 19.64
C ASP A 60 0.90 -22.58 20.91
N GLY A 61 0.23 -22.45 22.05
CA GLY A 61 0.68 -23.07 23.32
C GLY A 61 1.99 -22.48 23.84
N THR A 62 2.39 -21.30 23.36
CA THR A 62 3.62 -20.61 23.72
C THR A 62 3.32 -19.18 24.21
N SER A 63 4.22 -18.61 25.01
CA SER A 63 4.07 -17.26 25.60
C SER A 63 4.07 -16.10 24.58
N ASP A 64 4.17 -16.39 23.28
CA ASP A 64 4.21 -15.41 22.20
C ASP A 64 2.87 -15.21 21.47
N ASP A 65 1.80 -15.89 21.89
CA ASP A 65 0.47 -15.84 21.28
C ASP A 65 -0.09 -14.41 21.16
N VAL A 66 0.12 -13.58 22.20
CA VAL A 66 -0.33 -12.18 22.22
C VAL A 66 0.46 -11.32 21.23
N ARG A 67 1.78 -11.56 21.09
CA ARG A 67 2.64 -10.78 20.19
C ARG A 67 2.27 -11.03 18.72
N ILE A 68 2.01 -12.27 18.35
CA ILE A 68 1.61 -12.65 16.99
C ILE A 68 0.24 -12.05 16.65
N PHE A 69 -0.70 -12.12 17.59
CA PHE A 69 -2.03 -11.52 17.42
C PHE A 69 -1.94 -10.01 17.18
N VAL A 70 -1.22 -9.27 18.04
CA VAL A 70 -1.07 -7.81 17.91
C VAL A 70 -0.34 -7.43 16.62
N THR A 71 0.73 -8.14 16.27
CA THR A 71 1.53 -7.86 15.05
C THR A 71 0.69 -8.12 13.79
N THR A 72 -0.11 -9.18 13.76
CA THR A 72 -0.98 -9.51 12.61
C THR A 72 -2.03 -8.42 12.38
N ILE A 73 -2.69 -7.96 13.44
CA ILE A 73 -3.65 -6.85 13.36
C ILE A 73 -2.96 -5.58 12.86
N ALA A 74 -1.79 -5.23 13.40
CA ALA A 74 -1.05 -4.05 13.00
C ALA A 74 -0.67 -4.08 11.50
N LEU A 75 -0.20 -5.23 11.00
CA LEU A 75 0.14 -5.41 9.59
C LEU A 75 -1.08 -5.34 8.66
N ASN A 76 -2.20 -5.93 9.05
CA ASN A 76 -3.45 -5.84 8.29
C ASN A 76 -3.98 -4.40 8.22
N ILE A 77 -3.94 -3.66 9.33
CA ILE A 77 -4.34 -2.24 9.37
C ILE A 77 -3.41 -1.39 8.52
N LEU A 78 -2.09 -1.63 8.57
CA LEU A 78 -1.13 -0.95 7.72
C LEU A 78 -1.44 -1.17 6.23
N GLN A 79 -1.70 -2.41 5.84
CA GLN A 79 -2.06 -2.76 4.46
C GLN A 79 -3.36 -2.09 4.04
N ALA A 80 -4.35 -2.03 4.93
CA ALA A 80 -5.59 -1.30 4.71
C ALA A 80 -5.34 0.21 4.51
N GLY A 81 -4.50 0.81 5.36
CA GLY A 81 -4.10 2.22 5.24
C GLY A 81 -3.39 2.53 3.92
N LEU A 82 -2.50 1.66 3.46
CA LEU A 82 -1.83 1.79 2.15
C LEU A 82 -2.82 1.76 0.99
N ALA A 83 -3.83 0.88 1.04
CA ALA A 83 -4.86 0.81 0.02
C ALA A 83 -5.66 2.14 -0.03
N ILE A 84 -6.04 2.68 1.13
CA ILE A 84 -6.74 3.97 1.22
C ILE A 84 -5.88 5.11 0.64
N VAL A 85 -4.60 5.16 1.01
CA VAL A 85 -3.67 6.16 0.48
C VAL A 85 -3.56 6.05 -1.04
N ALA A 86 -3.50 4.84 -1.60
CA ALA A 86 -3.46 4.64 -3.04
C ALA A 86 -4.68 5.24 -3.74
N TYR A 87 -5.90 5.01 -3.22
CA TYR A 87 -7.12 5.63 -3.75
C TYR A 87 -7.08 7.16 -3.67
N VAL A 88 -6.63 7.71 -2.53
CA VAL A 88 -6.53 9.16 -2.33
C VAL A 88 -5.49 9.78 -3.27
N THR A 89 -4.33 9.15 -3.46
CA THR A 89 -3.31 9.62 -4.40
C THR A 89 -3.84 9.66 -5.82
N VAL A 90 -4.53 8.61 -6.28
CA VAL A 90 -5.16 8.60 -7.61
C VAL A 90 -6.15 9.75 -7.77
N PHE A 91 -6.98 10.00 -6.76
CA PHE A 91 -7.91 11.13 -6.76
C PHE A 91 -7.20 12.48 -6.93
N PHE A 92 -6.13 12.73 -6.16
CA PHE A 92 -5.38 13.99 -6.27
C PHE A 92 -4.63 14.14 -7.61
N ILE A 93 -4.12 13.04 -8.17
CA ILE A 93 -3.50 13.05 -9.49
C ILE A 93 -4.53 13.41 -10.56
N ILE A 94 -5.72 12.81 -10.52
CA ILE A 94 -6.81 13.12 -11.46
C ILE A 94 -7.21 14.59 -11.34
N LYS A 95 -7.43 15.09 -10.11
CA LYS A 95 -7.76 16.50 -9.87
C LYS A 95 -6.69 17.45 -10.38
N GLY A 96 -5.42 17.14 -10.12
CA GLY A 96 -4.28 17.91 -10.62
C GLY A 96 -4.15 17.86 -12.15
N GLY A 97 -4.43 16.71 -12.76
CA GLY A 97 -4.42 16.52 -14.22
C GLY A 97 -5.49 17.35 -14.91
N PHE A 98 -6.74 17.32 -14.41
CA PHE A 98 -7.80 18.19 -14.93
C PHE A 98 -7.44 19.67 -14.80
N MET A 99 -6.91 20.09 -13.66
CA MET A 99 -6.46 21.47 -13.46
C MET A 99 -5.34 21.87 -14.42
N TYR A 100 -4.43 20.94 -14.75
CA TYR A 100 -3.37 21.17 -15.73
C TYR A 100 -3.95 21.38 -17.14
N MET A 101 -4.90 20.55 -17.55
CA MET A 101 -5.54 20.62 -18.88
C MET A 101 -6.40 21.87 -19.05
N THR A 102 -7.16 22.27 -18.03
CA THR A 102 -8.06 23.43 -18.10
C THR A 102 -7.35 24.77 -17.98
N SER A 103 -6.09 24.80 -17.54
CA SER A 103 -5.34 26.04 -17.30
C SER A 103 -4.94 26.80 -18.58
N ALA A 104 -5.19 26.24 -19.78
CA ALA A 104 -5.19 26.91 -21.09
C ALA A 104 -4.08 27.97 -21.36
N GLY A 105 -2.88 27.77 -20.80
CA GLY A 105 -1.73 28.66 -21.01
C GLY A 105 -1.38 29.62 -19.85
N SER A 106 -2.17 29.66 -18.77
CA SER A 106 -1.77 30.38 -17.55
C SER A 106 -0.62 29.64 -16.83
N GLN A 107 0.52 30.31 -16.68
CA GLN A 107 1.70 29.74 -15.99
C GLN A 107 1.38 29.36 -14.54
N ASP A 108 0.59 30.19 -13.86
CA ASP A 108 0.21 29.98 -12.46
C ASP A 108 -0.69 28.75 -12.26
N GLY A 109 -1.69 28.56 -13.15
CA GLY A 109 -2.58 27.40 -13.11
C GLY A 109 -1.82 26.09 -13.34
N MET A 110 -0.92 26.09 -14.31
CA MET A 110 -0.03 24.94 -14.59
C MET A 110 0.92 24.64 -13.43
N ALA A 111 1.50 25.67 -12.80
CA ALA A 111 2.41 25.50 -11.66
C ALA A 111 1.69 24.92 -10.44
N SER A 112 0.48 25.40 -10.14
CA SER A 112 -0.35 24.89 -9.05
C SER A 112 -0.79 23.44 -9.26
N ALA A 113 -1.17 23.08 -10.50
CA ALA A 113 -1.50 21.71 -10.88
C ALA A 113 -0.31 20.75 -10.67
N LYS A 114 0.88 21.14 -11.16
CA LYS A 114 2.12 20.37 -10.96
C LYS A 114 2.47 20.21 -9.48
N LYS A 115 2.30 21.26 -8.67
CA LYS A 115 2.52 21.21 -7.22
C LYS A 115 1.58 20.21 -6.55
N THR A 116 0.31 20.20 -6.95
CA THR A 116 -0.69 19.24 -6.43
C THR A 116 -0.28 17.80 -6.74
N ILE A 117 0.09 17.51 -7.98
CA ILE A 117 0.54 16.16 -8.40
C ILE A 117 1.81 15.76 -7.67
N THR A 118 2.79 16.65 -7.59
CA THR A 118 4.08 16.39 -6.92
C THR A 118 3.87 16.08 -5.44
N ASN A 119 3.03 16.87 -4.75
CA ASN A 119 2.71 16.62 -3.35
C ASN A 119 1.99 15.29 -3.14
N ALA A 120 1.08 14.90 -4.05
CA ALA A 120 0.38 13.61 -3.99
C ALA A 120 1.37 12.43 -4.14
N ILE A 121 2.35 12.56 -5.03
CA ILE A 121 3.40 11.55 -5.23
C ILE A 121 4.32 11.47 -3.99
N ILE A 122 4.74 12.61 -3.44
CA ILE A 122 5.57 12.64 -2.22
C ILE A 122 4.84 11.94 -1.06
N GLY A 123 3.54 12.21 -0.89
CA GLY A 123 2.72 11.53 0.12
C GLY A 123 2.67 10.01 -0.07
N LEU A 124 2.53 9.54 -1.31
CA LEU A 124 2.55 8.11 -1.63
C LEU A 124 3.90 7.47 -1.30
N VAL A 125 5.01 8.12 -1.68
CA VAL A 125 6.36 7.63 -1.41
C VAL A 125 6.60 7.50 0.10
N ILE A 126 6.19 8.50 0.88
CA ILE A 126 6.30 8.46 2.35
C ILE A 126 5.48 7.30 2.92
N ALA A 127 4.26 7.07 2.44
CA ALA A 127 3.41 5.99 2.91
C ALA A 127 4.03 4.60 2.64
N VAL A 128 4.54 4.38 1.44
CA VAL A 128 5.22 3.12 1.07
C VAL A 128 6.50 2.92 1.90
N PHE A 129 7.26 3.99 2.12
CA PHE A 129 8.47 3.94 2.94
C PHE A 129 8.14 3.60 4.40
N ALA A 130 7.13 4.25 4.99
CA ALA A 130 6.66 3.97 6.34
C ALA A 130 6.24 2.50 6.50
N ALA A 131 5.49 1.96 5.53
CA ALA A 131 5.09 0.55 5.57
C ALA A 131 6.28 -0.42 5.50
N SER A 132 7.30 -0.08 4.70
CA SER A 132 8.54 -0.87 4.62
C SER A 132 9.26 -0.94 5.97
N VAL A 133 9.31 0.18 6.71
CA VAL A 133 9.90 0.25 8.05
C VAL A 133 9.11 -0.62 9.04
N VAL A 134 7.77 -0.53 9.04
CA VAL A 134 6.94 -1.36 9.94
C VAL A 134 7.10 -2.84 9.65
N ASN A 135 7.15 -3.23 8.37
CA ASN A 135 7.39 -4.61 7.97
C ASN A 135 8.79 -5.10 8.38
N ALA A 136 9.81 -4.24 8.29
CA ALA A 136 11.17 -4.57 8.73
C ALA A 136 11.23 -4.79 10.25
N ILE A 137 10.55 -3.95 11.03
CA ILE A 137 10.45 -4.11 12.50
C ILE A 137 9.70 -5.40 12.83
N ALA A 138 8.55 -5.65 12.19
CA ALA A 138 7.79 -6.89 12.40
C ALA A 138 8.60 -8.15 12.03
N GLY A 139 9.46 -8.06 11.02
CA GLY A 139 10.38 -9.13 10.63
C GLY A 139 11.55 -9.33 11.59
N ALA A 140 12.06 -8.26 12.20
CA ALA A 140 13.16 -8.30 13.17
C ALA A 140 12.73 -8.76 14.58
N ILE A 141 11.41 -8.76 14.86
CA ILE A 141 10.82 -9.20 16.13
C ILE A 141 10.54 -10.72 16.13
N LYS A 142 10.77 -11.44 15.02
CA LYS A 142 10.86 -12.91 15.03
C LYS A 142 12.09 -13.38 15.79
#